data_AF-A0A060C7C0-F1
#
_entry.id   AF-A0A060C7C0-F1
#
_cell.length_a   1.000
_cell.length_b   1.000
_cell.length_c   1.000
_cell.angle_alpha   90.00
_cell.angle_beta   90.00
_cell.angle_gamma   90.00
#
_symmetry.space_group_name_H-M   'P 1'
#
loop_
_entity.id
_entity.type
_entity.pdbx_description
1 polymer ?
#
loop_
_entity_poly.entity_id
_entity_poly.type
_entity_poly.pdbx_seq_one_letter_code
_entity_poly.pdbx_strand_id
1 'polypeptide(L)'
;KEGDAVADCMRPDRIVVGASDPAAIEKMKRLYAPFNRNHERIVVMDVRAAELTKYAANAMLATKISFMNEIANIAERVGADVEQVRRGIGSDPRIGWHFIYPGAGYGGSCFPKDVQALSRIAQQYGMQPTLLNAVEAVNDAQKGHLFELVVRHYDGEVKGRYR
;
A
#
# COMPACT_ATOMS: atom_id res chain seq x y z
N LYS A 1 -10.68 -2.77 -3.57
CA LYS A 1 -10.47 -2.00 -2.33
C LYS A 1 -11.78 -2.03 -1.55
N GLU A 2 -11.75 -2.01 -0.22
CA GLU A 2 -12.98 -1.92 0.58
C GLU A 2 -13.73 -0.64 0.19
N GLY A 3 -15.03 -0.74 -0.11
CA GLY A 3 -15.86 0.38 -0.59
C GLY A 3 -16.04 0.49 -2.11
N ASP A 4 -15.22 -0.18 -2.92
CA ASP A 4 -15.33 -0.15 -4.40
C ASP A 4 -15.12 -1.54 -5.04
N ALA A 5 -15.45 -2.59 -4.30
CA ALA A 5 -15.14 -3.97 -4.68
C ALA A 5 -15.85 -4.43 -5.96
N VAL A 6 -17.08 -3.96 -6.21
CA VAL A 6 -17.84 -4.32 -7.42
C VAL A 6 -17.18 -3.74 -8.66
N ALA A 7 -16.79 -2.47 -8.65
CA ALA A 7 -16.13 -1.85 -9.80
C ALA A 7 -14.75 -2.46 -10.05
N ASP A 8 -13.95 -2.66 -9.00
CA ASP A 8 -12.62 -3.28 -9.08
C ASP A 8 -12.69 -4.69 -9.66
N CYS A 9 -13.70 -5.48 -9.30
CA CYS A 9 -13.90 -6.83 -9.85
C CYS A 9 -14.41 -6.81 -11.30
N MET A 10 -15.27 -5.84 -11.64
CA MET A 10 -15.87 -5.75 -12.98
C MET A 10 -14.92 -5.12 -14.01
N ARG A 11 -13.95 -4.31 -13.57
CA ARG A 11 -12.98 -3.62 -14.43
C ARG A 11 -11.57 -3.67 -13.84
N PRO A 12 -10.97 -4.87 -13.70
CA PRO A 12 -9.65 -5.00 -13.08
C PRO A 12 -8.57 -4.42 -13.99
N ASP A 13 -7.58 -3.73 -13.42
CA ASP A 13 -6.40 -3.28 -14.17
C ASP A 13 -5.64 -4.47 -14.79
N ARG A 14 -5.53 -5.55 -14.03
CA ARG A 14 -4.91 -6.83 -14.41
C ARG A 14 -5.50 -7.98 -13.60
N ILE A 15 -5.44 -9.19 -14.15
CA ILE A 15 -5.86 -10.44 -13.52
C ILE A 15 -4.62 -11.34 -13.45
N VAL A 16 -4.12 -11.58 -12.23
CA VAL A 16 -2.97 -12.46 -12.01
C VAL A 16 -3.46 -13.89 -11.80
N VAL A 17 -2.91 -14.84 -12.56
CA VAL A 17 -3.25 -16.26 -12.48
C VAL A 17 -1.99 -17.08 -12.24
N GLY A 18 -1.92 -17.74 -11.09
CA GLY A 18 -0.87 -18.70 -10.77
C GLY A 18 -1.29 -20.12 -11.12
N ALA A 19 -0.66 -20.77 -12.10
CA ALA A 19 -0.95 -22.15 -12.47
C ALA A 19 0.22 -22.81 -13.21
N SER A 20 0.42 -24.10 -13.00
CA SER A 20 1.42 -24.91 -13.71
C SER A 20 0.81 -25.86 -14.75
N ASP A 21 -0.50 -26.16 -14.65
CA ASP A 21 -1.22 -27.01 -15.59
C ASP A 21 -1.79 -26.18 -16.76
N PRO A 22 -1.39 -26.47 -18.02
CA PRO A 22 -1.95 -25.78 -19.19
C PRO A 22 -3.47 -25.88 -19.29
N ALA A 23 -4.08 -27.00 -18.90
CA ALA A 23 -5.53 -27.15 -18.97
C ALA A 23 -6.24 -26.24 -17.94
N ALA A 24 -5.70 -26.10 -16.73
CA ALA A 24 -6.16 -25.13 -15.74
C ALA A 24 -6.02 -23.68 -16.24
N ILE A 25 -4.89 -23.32 -16.86
CA ILE A 25 -4.68 -21.98 -17.43
C ILE A 25 -5.76 -21.64 -18.46
N GLU A 26 -6.03 -22.56 -19.40
CA GLU A 26 -7.04 -22.34 -20.44
C GLU A 26 -8.47 -22.24 -19.86
N LYS A 27 -8.79 -23.02 -18.82
CA LYS A 27 -10.06 -22.87 -18.09
C LYS A 27 -10.18 -21.48 -17.45
N MET A 28 -9.13 -20.99 -16.80
CA MET A 28 -9.13 -19.66 -16.17
C MET A 28 -9.24 -18.53 -17.21
N LYS A 29 -8.55 -18.66 -18.35
CA LYS A 29 -8.70 -17.70 -19.47
C LYS A 29 -10.12 -17.64 -20.00
N ARG A 30 -10.77 -18.80 -20.18
CA ARG A 30 -12.19 -18.85 -20.61
C ARG A 30 -13.11 -18.20 -19.58
N LEU A 31 -12.90 -18.48 -18.30
CA LEU A 31 -13.69 -17.88 -17.21
C LEU A 31 -13.58 -16.35 -17.21
N TYR A 32 -12.37 -15.82 -17.40
CA TYR A 32 -12.12 -14.37 -17.39
C TYR A 32 -12.23 -13.69 -18.76
N ALA A 33 -12.54 -14.42 -19.83
CA ALA A 33 -12.68 -13.87 -21.18
C ALA A 33 -13.67 -12.69 -21.28
N PRO A 34 -14.83 -12.68 -20.58
CA PRO A 34 -15.74 -11.53 -20.59
C PRO A 34 -15.11 -10.22 -20.09
N PHE A 35 -14.11 -10.30 -19.21
CA PHE A 35 -13.42 -9.16 -18.62
C PHE A 35 -12.18 -8.72 -19.41
N ASN A 36 -11.79 -9.47 -20.46
CA ASN A 36 -10.58 -9.25 -21.27
C ASN A 36 -10.88 -8.83 -22.72
N ARG A 37 -12.12 -8.46 -23.05
CA ARG A 37 -12.54 -8.24 -24.46
C ARG A 37 -11.78 -7.13 -25.20
N ASN A 38 -11.27 -6.13 -24.48
CA ASN A 38 -10.66 -4.96 -25.12
C ASN A 38 -9.12 -4.95 -25.03
N HIS A 39 -8.53 -5.63 -24.04
CA HIS A 39 -7.09 -5.68 -23.79
C HIS A 39 -6.78 -7.00 -23.08
N GLU A 40 -5.65 -7.65 -23.41
CA GLU A 40 -5.18 -8.81 -22.64
C GLU A 40 -4.69 -8.34 -21.27
N ARG A 41 -5.46 -8.63 -20.22
CA ARG A 41 -5.16 -8.24 -18.83
C ARG A 41 -4.72 -9.42 -17.96
N ILE A 42 -4.70 -10.64 -18.52
CA ILE A 42 -4.30 -11.83 -17.79
C ILE A 42 -2.79 -11.94 -17.78
N VAL A 43 -2.22 -12.01 -16.58
CA VAL A 43 -0.80 -12.30 -16.37
C VAL A 43 -0.69 -13.68 -15.76
N VAL A 44 -0.25 -14.65 -16.57
CA VAL A 44 -0.02 -16.03 -16.12
C VAL A 44 1.40 -16.15 -15.58
N MET A 45 1.54 -16.79 -14.43
CA MET A 45 2.83 -17.05 -13.77
C MET A 45 2.76 -18.33 -12.95
N ASP A 46 3.87 -18.73 -12.32
CA ASP A 46 3.86 -19.84 -11.37
C ASP A 46 3.06 -19.49 -10.11
N VAL A 47 2.59 -20.53 -9.40
CA VAL A 47 1.72 -20.36 -8.23
C VAL A 47 2.39 -19.52 -7.13
N ARG A 48 3.68 -19.77 -6.85
CA ARG A 48 4.40 -19.06 -5.78
C ARG A 48 4.65 -17.60 -6.15
N ALA A 49 4.94 -17.31 -7.42
CA ALA A 49 5.07 -15.95 -7.93
C ALA A 49 3.74 -15.19 -7.85
N ALA A 50 2.60 -15.84 -8.13
CA ALA A 50 1.28 -15.21 -7.99
C ALA A 50 0.98 -14.85 -6.53
N GLU A 51 1.26 -15.77 -5.60
CA GLU A 51 1.12 -15.52 -4.15
C GLU A 51 2.01 -14.37 -3.69
N LEU A 52 3.29 -14.39 -4.06
CA LEU A 52 4.25 -13.34 -3.70
C LEU A 52 3.87 -11.98 -4.32
N THR A 53 3.36 -11.98 -5.55
CA THR A 53 2.87 -10.76 -6.23
C THR A 53 1.79 -10.07 -5.42
N LYS A 54 0.89 -10.83 -4.76
CA LYS A 54 -0.14 -10.23 -3.90
C LYS A 54 0.46 -9.50 -2.70
N TYR A 55 1.39 -10.13 -2.00
CA TYR A 55 2.08 -9.52 -0.87
C TYR A 55 2.93 -8.32 -1.29
N ALA A 56 3.71 -8.46 -2.36
CA ALA A 56 4.58 -7.41 -2.88
C ALA A 56 3.79 -6.17 -3.32
N ALA A 57 2.63 -6.34 -3.98
CA ALA A 57 1.79 -5.22 -4.37
C ALA A 57 1.27 -4.43 -3.16
N ASN A 58 0.77 -5.10 -2.12
CA ASN A 58 0.29 -4.43 -0.92
C ASN A 58 1.44 -3.78 -0.13
N ALA A 59 2.60 -4.45 -0.05
CA ALA A 59 3.81 -3.89 0.57
C ALA A 59 4.31 -2.64 -0.15
N MET A 60 4.30 -2.60 -1.49
CA MET A 60 4.67 -1.43 -2.25
C MET A 60 3.73 -0.24 -1.98
N LEU A 61 2.42 -0.47 -1.94
CA LEU A 61 1.44 0.58 -1.63
C LEU A 61 1.62 1.11 -0.20
N ALA A 62 1.83 0.23 0.78
CA ALA A 62 2.14 0.62 2.16
C ALA A 62 3.45 1.43 2.24
N THR A 63 4.47 1.02 1.48
CA THR A 63 5.76 1.72 1.40
C THR A 63 5.58 3.15 0.89
N LYS A 64 4.80 3.36 -0.17
CA LYS A 64 4.53 4.72 -0.70
C LYS A 64 3.85 5.62 0.33
N ILE A 65 2.91 5.08 1.12
CA ILE A 65 2.24 5.85 2.17
C ILE A 65 3.22 6.18 3.31
N SER A 66 3.94 5.19 3.85
CA SER A 66 4.91 5.43 4.92
C SER A 66 6.02 6.39 4.49
N PHE A 67 6.54 6.24 3.26
CA PHE A 67 7.51 7.18 2.70
C PHE A 67 6.96 8.61 2.69
N MET A 68 5.74 8.83 2.21
CA MET A 68 5.15 10.17 2.19
C MET A 68 4.85 10.74 3.57
N ASN A 69 4.50 9.90 4.54
CA ASN A 69 4.36 10.33 5.94
C ASN A 69 5.70 10.80 6.50
N GLU A 70 6.79 10.07 6.25
CA GLU A 70 8.13 10.48 6.66
C GLU A 70 8.55 11.81 6.00
N ILE A 71 8.29 11.96 4.70
CA ILE A 71 8.53 13.22 3.98
C ILE A 71 7.68 14.37 4.56
N ALA A 72 6.43 14.12 4.97
CA ALA A 72 5.59 15.14 5.60
C ALA A 72 6.19 15.63 6.93
N ASN A 73 6.67 14.70 7.75
CA ASN A 73 7.29 15.02 9.03
C ASN A 73 8.62 15.78 8.85
N ILE A 74 9.37 15.49 7.79
CA ILE A 74 10.56 16.27 7.40
C ILE A 74 10.15 17.67 6.94
N ALA A 75 9.13 17.76 6.07
CA ALA A 75 8.63 19.01 5.53
C ALA A 75 8.18 19.98 6.64
N GLU A 76 7.48 19.48 7.67
CA GLU A 76 7.10 20.27 8.85
C GLU A 76 8.32 20.92 9.52
N ARG A 77 9.42 20.16 9.68
CA ARG A 77 10.64 20.63 10.37
C ARG A 77 11.46 21.62 9.55
N VAL A 78 11.46 21.48 8.23
CA VAL A 78 12.22 22.36 7.33
C VAL A 78 11.40 23.54 6.82
N GLY A 79 10.11 23.64 7.19
CA GLY A 79 9.21 24.69 6.75
C GLY A 79 8.77 24.56 5.28
N ALA A 80 8.68 23.33 4.76
CA ALA A 80 8.24 23.06 3.40
C ALA A 80 6.77 22.58 3.37
N ASP A 81 6.09 22.83 2.25
CA ASP A 81 4.74 22.34 1.98
C ASP A 81 4.79 20.95 1.34
N VAL A 82 4.33 19.92 2.08
CA VAL A 82 4.33 18.54 1.60
C VAL A 82 3.44 18.33 0.37
N GLU A 83 2.39 19.13 0.17
CA GLU A 83 1.55 19.02 -1.04
C GLU A 83 2.29 19.51 -2.28
N GLN A 84 3.17 20.52 -2.14
CA GLN A 84 4.06 20.91 -3.23
C GLN A 84 5.08 19.82 -3.53
N VAL A 85 5.67 19.20 -2.51
CA VAL A 85 6.58 18.06 -2.67
C VAL A 85 5.89 16.90 -3.38
N ARG A 86 4.67 16.53 -2.93
CA ARG A 86 3.85 15.48 -3.55
C ARG A 86 3.57 15.79 -5.02
N ARG A 87 3.24 17.04 -5.35
CA ARG A 87 3.04 17.47 -6.75
C ARG A 87 4.31 17.36 -7.58
N GLY A 88 5.45 17.76 -7.02
CA GLY A 88 6.76 17.65 -7.66
C GLY A 88 7.07 16.20 -8.03
N ILE A 89 7.08 15.30 -7.05
CA ILE A 89 7.43 13.88 -7.29
C ILE A 89 6.36 13.12 -8.07
N GLY A 90 5.07 13.44 -7.86
CA GLY A 90 3.96 12.76 -8.52
C GLY A 90 3.87 13.06 -10.01
N SER A 91 4.43 14.20 -10.45
CA SER A 91 4.55 14.55 -11.87
C SER A 91 5.51 13.66 -12.65
N ASP A 92 6.41 12.95 -11.97
CA ASP A 92 7.25 11.94 -12.58
C ASP A 92 6.43 10.67 -12.87
N PRO A 93 6.26 10.26 -14.14
CA PRO A 93 5.44 9.11 -14.52
C PRO A 93 5.97 7.78 -13.95
N ARG A 94 7.24 7.72 -13.52
CA ARG A 94 7.83 6.53 -12.88
C ARG A 94 7.34 6.36 -11.44
N ILE A 95 6.91 7.44 -10.78
CA ILE A 95 6.37 7.45 -9.41
C ILE A 95 4.83 7.45 -9.45
N GLY A 96 4.27 8.33 -10.26
CA GLY A 96 2.84 8.52 -10.45
C GLY A 96 2.12 9.13 -9.23
N TRP A 97 0.86 9.49 -9.45
CA TRP A 97 0.06 10.31 -8.52
C TRP A 97 -0.62 9.52 -7.38
N HIS A 98 -0.73 8.21 -7.52
CA HIS A 98 -1.54 7.40 -6.62
C HIS A 98 -0.75 6.92 -5.40
N PHE A 99 -1.42 6.82 -4.24
CA PHE A 99 -0.86 6.31 -2.98
C PHE A 99 0.35 7.11 -2.44
N ILE A 100 0.44 8.39 -2.77
CA ILE A 100 1.47 9.31 -2.25
C ILE A 100 0.87 10.44 -1.39
N TYR A 101 -0.28 10.18 -0.75
CA TYR A 101 -0.92 11.15 0.14
C TYR A 101 -0.46 10.89 1.58
N PRO A 102 0.22 11.85 2.23
CA PRO A 102 0.52 11.74 3.65
C PRO A 102 -0.76 11.84 4.49
N GLY A 103 -0.73 11.32 5.72
CA GLY A 103 -1.86 11.35 6.63
C GLY A 103 -1.54 10.77 8.00
N ALA A 104 -2.56 10.27 8.70
CA ALA A 104 -2.44 9.68 10.04
C ALA A 104 -1.97 8.20 10.04
N GLY A 105 -1.24 7.81 9.00
CA GLY A 105 -0.89 6.40 8.73
C GLY A 105 -1.95 5.64 7.95
N TYR A 106 -1.60 4.44 7.48
CA TYR A 106 -2.51 3.48 6.89
C TYR A 106 -3.07 2.51 7.94
N GLY A 107 -4.30 2.05 7.68
CA GLY A 107 -5.00 1.05 8.47
C GLY A 107 -5.73 0.04 7.58
N GLY A 108 -6.86 -0.46 8.07
CA GLY A 108 -7.66 -1.49 7.40
C GLY A 108 -7.11 -2.90 7.59
N SER A 109 -7.85 -3.88 7.10
CA SER A 109 -7.55 -5.31 7.30
C SER A 109 -6.36 -5.80 6.48
N CYS A 110 -6.10 -5.18 5.32
CA CYS A 110 -5.19 -5.71 4.31
C CYS A 110 -3.72 -5.30 4.51
N PHE A 111 -3.42 -4.00 4.60
CA PHE A 111 -2.02 -3.55 4.59
C PHE A 111 -1.21 -3.99 5.81
N PRO A 112 -1.67 -3.77 7.07
CA PRO A 112 -0.91 -4.22 8.23
C PRO A 112 -0.69 -5.74 8.22
N LYS A 113 -1.74 -6.50 7.91
CA LYS A 113 -1.69 -7.97 7.88
C LYS A 113 -0.70 -8.48 6.83
N ASP A 114 -0.77 -7.98 5.60
CA ASP A 114 0.01 -8.51 4.49
C ASP A 114 1.48 -8.07 4.58
N VAL A 115 1.79 -6.85 5.07
CA VAL A 115 3.16 -6.41 5.32
C VAL A 115 3.82 -7.25 6.42
N GLN A 116 3.10 -7.46 7.53
CA GLN A 116 3.57 -8.31 8.64
C GLN A 116 3.77 -9.76 8.20
N ALA A 117 2.83 -10.31 7.44
CA ALA A 117 2.92 -11.67 6.92
C ALA A 117 4.15 -11.82 6.00
N LEU A 118 4.38 -10.88 5.08
CA LEU A 118 5.55 -10.90 4.21
C LEU A 118 6.86 -10.78 4.99
N SER A 119 6.90 -9.92 6.01
CA SER A 119 8.07 -9.79 6.90
C SER A 119 8.37 -11.10 7.64
N ARG A 120 7.34 -11.74 8.21
CA ARG A 120 7.48 -13.05 8.87
C ARG A 120 7.92 -14.16 7.92
N ILE A 121 7.38 -14.19 6.71
CA ILE A 121 7.81 -15.13 5.67
C ILE A 121 9.31 -14.94 5.42
N ALA A 122 9.78 -13.72 5.17
CA ALA A 122 11.20 -13.46 4.96
C ALA A 122 12.08 -13.98 6.12
N GLN A 123 11.67 -13.73 7.37
CA GLN A 123 12.37 -14.20 8.56
C GLN A 123 12.41 -15.72 8.69
N GLN A 124 11.33 -16.41 8.33
CA GLN A 124 11.29 -17.88 8.30
C GLN A 124 12.29 -18.49 7.31
N TYR A 125 12.63 -17.75 6.25
CA TYR A 125 13.68 -18.12 5.28
C TYR A 125 15.05 -17.52 5.62
N GLY A 126 15.26 -17.03 6.84
CA GLY A 126 16.55 -16.52 7.31
C GLY A 126 16.93 -15.14 6.76
N MET A 127 15.98 -14.39 6.17
CA MET A 127 16.20 -13.05 5.66
C MET A 127 15.57 -12.00 6.57
N GLN A 128 16.32 -10.95 6.91
CA GLN A 128 15.79 -9.81 7.65
C GLN A 128 15.24 -8.75 6.68
N PRO A 129 13.93 -8.47 6.68
CA PRO A 129 13.32 -7.56 5.71
C PRO A 129 13.41 -6.10 6.18
N THR A 130 14.59 -5.50 6.09
CA THR A 130 14.87 -4.14 6.59
C THR A 130 13.85 -3.10 6.14
N LEU A 131 13.51 -3.08 4.86
CA LEU A 131 12.56 -2.10 4.31
C LEU A 131 11.15 -2.28 4.86
N LEU A 132 10.63 -3.51 4.93
CA LEU A 132 9.27 -3.77 5.41
C LEU A 132 9.12 -3.38 6.89
N ASN A 133 10.14 -3.68 7.69
CA ASN A 133 10.18 -3.31 9.10
C ASN A 133 10.20 -1.79 9.29
N ALA A 134 10.95 -1.06 8.44
CA ALA A 134 10.96 0.41 8.47
C ALA A 134 9.59 0.98 8.09
N VAL A 135 8.95 0.45 7.05
CA VAL A 135 7.61 0.87 6.61
C VAL A 135 6.58 0.71 7.72
N GLU A 136 6.63 -0.41 8.45
CA GLU A 136 5.76 -0.66 9.61
C GLU A 136 6.05 0.30 10.76
N ALA A 137 7.32 0.48 11.12
CA ALA A 137 7.73 1.37 12.20
C ALA A 137 7.31 2.83 11.96
N VAL A 138 7.50 3.33 10.73
CA VAL A 138 7.04 4.67 10.33
C VAL A 138 5.52 4.78 10.44
N ASN A 139 4.79 3.76 10.01
CA ASN A 139 3.32 3.79 10.08
C ASN A 139 2.81 3.79 11.53
N ASP A 140 3.43 3.02 12.41
CA ASP A 140 3.02 2.95 13.81
C ASP A 140 3.35 4.25 14.56
N ALA A 141 4.49 4.87 14.29
CA ALA A 141 4.80 6.21 14.79
C ALA A 141 3.78 7.25 14.28
N GLN A 142 3.40 7.18 13.00
CA GLN A 142 2.47 8.14 12.39
C GLN A 142 1.07 8.11 13.02
N LYS A 143 0.60 6.96 13.51
CA LYS A 143 -0.70 6.85 14.19
C LYS A 143 -0.76 7.67 15.49
N GLY A 144 0.38 7.84 16.18
CA GLY A 144 0.50 8.68 17.37
C GLY A 144 0.62 10.17 17.07
N HIS A 145 1.10 10.53 15.87
CA HIS A 145 1.46 11.89 15.52
C HIS A 145 0.28 12.88 15.60
N LEU A 146 -0.94 12.48 15.20
CA LEU A 146 -2.11 13.35 15.31
C LEU A 146 -2.41 13.73 16.77
N PHE A 147 -2.25 12.78 17.69
CA PHE A 147 -2.43 13.04 19.12
C PHE A 147 -1.37 14.02 19.64
N GLU A 148 -0.10 13.85 19.22
CA GLU A 148 0.99 14.77 19.58
C GLU A 148 0.71 16.20 19.10
N LEU A 149 0.21 16.38 17.88
CA LEU A 149 -0.16 17.69 17.35
C LEU A 149 -1.28 18.34 18.15
N VAL A 150 -2.31 17.57 18.54
CA VAL A 150 -3.41 18.08 19.39
C VAL A 150 -2.89 18.49 20.77
N VAL A 151 -2.05 17.67 21.39
CA VAL A 151 -1.43 17.96 22.68
C VAL A 151 -0.56 19.22 22.60
N ARG A 152 0.24 19.37 21.55
CA ARG A 152 1.07 20.55 21.30
C ARG A 152 0.24 21.81 21.10
N HIS A 153 -0.85 21.73 20.32
CA HIS A 153 -1.72 22.87 20.06
C HIS A 153 -2.41 23.41 21.32
N TYR A 154 -2.65 22.54 22.29
CA TYR A 154 -3.29 22.89 23.57
C TYR A 154 -2.30 22.97 24.75
N ASP A 155 -1.00 23.08 24.49
CA ASP A 155 0.04 23.19 25.52
C ASP A 155 -0.05 22.10 26.61
N GLY A 156 -0.50 20.90 26.25
CA GLY A 156 -0.69 19.77 27.18
C GLY A 156 -2.06 19.69 27.85
N GLU A 157 -2.90 20.73 27.77
CA GLU A 157 -4.20 20.79 28.46
C GLU A 157 -5.36 20.21 27.65
N VAL A 158 -5.36 18.89 27.43
CA VAL A 158 -6.38 18.20 26.62
C VAL A 158 -7.57 17.64 27.41
N LYS A 159 -7.52 17.64 28.76
CA LYS A 159 -8.55 17.04 29.61
C LYS A 159 -9.85 17.87 29.59
N GLY A 160 -10.98 17.23 29.25
CA GLY A 160 -12.31 17.87 29.28
C GLY A 160 -12.63 18.76 28.08
N ARG A 161 -11.78 18.77 27.04
CA ARG A 161 -12.08 19.45 25.77
C ARG A 161 -12.89 18.50 24.87
N TYR A 162 -14.09 18.92 24.50
CA TYR A 162 -14.95 18.24 23.51
C TYR A 162 -14.98 19.10 22.23
N ARG A 163 -15.05 18.43 21.07
CA ARG A 163 -15.25 19.10 19.77
C ARG A 163 -16.68 19.55 19.61
#